data_AF-A0A967HG91-F1
#
_entry.id   AF-A0A967HG91-F1
#
_cell.length_a   1.000
_cell.length_b   1.000
_cell.length_c   1.000
_cell.angle_alpha   90.00
_cell.angle_beta   90.00
_cell.angle_gamma   90.00
#
_symmetry.space_group_name_H-M   'P 1'
#
loop_
_entity.id
_entity.type
_entity.pdbx_description
1 polymer ?
#
loop_
_entity_poly.entity_id
_entity_poly.type
_entity_poly.pdbx_seq_one_letter_code
_entity_poly.pdbx_strand_id
1 'polypeptide(L)' 'TEGRFLEDGREVDPASEEWLKALLEACAFTNRATIAQDGEGVLGDPTDAALLIVARKGGV' A
#
# COMPACT_ATOMS: atom_id res chain seq x y z
N THR A 1 10.38 1.16 -4.58
CA THR A 1 9.55 1.84 -3.55
C THR A 1 9.81 1.21 -2.20
N GLU A 2 10.81 1.72 -1.48
CA GLU A 2 11.16 1.22 -0.14
C GLU A 2 10.24 1.83 0.93
N GLY A 3 10.05 1.13 2.05
CA GLY A 3 9.26 1.59 3.19
C GLY A 3 9.08 0.50 4.25
N ARG A 4 8.75 0.93 5.48
CA ARG A 4 8.43 0.06 6.60
C ARG A 4 7.22 0.60 7.36
N PHE A 5 6.43 -0.28 7.95
CA PHE A 5 5.31 0.10 8.79
C PHE A 5 5.76 0.21 10.24
N LEU A 6 5.31 1.25 10.93
CA LEU A 6 5.67 1.51 12.30
C LEU A 6 4.41 1.68 13.15
N GLU A 7 4.36 1.01 14.29
CA GLU A 7 3.38 1.24 15.36
C GLU A 7 4.13 1.64 16.63
N ASP A 8 3.84 2.82 17.17
CA ASP A 8 4.55 3.40 18.31
C ASP A 8 6.09 3.37 18.18
N GLY A 9 6.58 3.58 16.95
CA GLY A 9 8.01 3.58 16.62
C GLY A 9 8.65 2.20 16.47
N ARG A 10 7.89 1.11 16.63
CA ARG A 10 8.35 -0.26 16.39
C ARG A 10 7.95 -0.72 15.00
N GLU A 11 8.84 -1.43 14.34
CA GLU A 11 8.54 -2.02 13.04
C GLU A 11 7.54 -3.16 13.17
N VAL A 12 6.57 -3.17 12.27
CA VAL A 12 5.47 -4.12 12.22
C VAL A 12 5.47 -4.79 10.85
N ASP A 13 5.33 -6.11 10.83
CA ASP A 13 5.13 -6.87 9.60
C ASP A 13 3.63 -6.84 9.22
N PRO A 14 3.26 -6.26 8.07
CA PRO A 14 1.87 -6.25 7.63
C PRO A 14 1.26 -7.64 7.46
N ALA A 15 2.07 -8.67 7.20
CA ALA A 15 1.60 -10.04 7.06
C ALA A 15 1.29 -10.70 8.42
N SER A 16 1.84 -10.19 9.53
CA SER A 16 1.59 -10.72 10.88
C SER A 16 0.42 -10.05 11.60
N GLU A 17 -0.01 -8.87 11.13
CA GLU A 17 -1.09 -8.09 11.73
C GLU A 17 -2.37 -8.12 10.87
N GLU A 18 -3.37 -8.89 11.30
CA GLU A 18 -4.60 -9.11 10.52
C GLU A 18 -5.34 -7.80 10.18
N TRP A 19 -5.37 -6.84 11.13
CA TRP A 19 -6.03 -5.55 10.91
C TRP A 19 -5.30 -4.71 9.85
N LEU A 20 -3.96 -4.76 9.84
CA LEU A 20 -3.14 -4.00 8.90
C LEU A 20 -3.26 -4.62 7.52
N LYS A 21 -3.20 -5.95 7.42
CA LYS A 21 -3.46 -6.68 6.18
C LYS A 21 -4.83 -6.31 5.58
N ALA A 22 -5.90 -6.36 6.37
CA ALA A 22 -7.24 -6.03 5.90
C ALA A 22 -7.34 -4.57 5.40
N LEU A 23 -6.66 -3.63 6.07
CA LEU A 23 -6.57 -2.25 5.62
C LEU A 23 -5.86 -2.12 4.27
N LEU A 24 -4.71 -2.78 4.10
CA LEU A 24 -3.94 -2.74 2.86
C LEU A 24 -4.69 -3.38 1.68
N GLU A 25 -5.37 -4.49 1.92
CA GLU A 25 -6.26 -5.11 0.94
C GLU A 25 -7.41 -4.16 0.54
N ALA A 26 -8.01 -3.46 1.50
CA ALA A 26 -9.01 -2.44 1.19
C ALA A 26 -8.43 -1.30 0.34
N CYS A 27 -7.22 -0.83 0.65
CA CYS A 27 -6.52 0.19 -0.12
C CYS A 27 -6.24 -0.24 -1.57
N ALA A 28 -5.95 -1.53 -1.81
CA ALA A 28 -5.69 -2.07 -3.14
C ALA A 28 -6.98 -2.35 -3.93
N PHE A 29 -7.96 -3.02 -3.33
CA PHE A 29 -9.16 -3.50 -4.03
C PHE A 29 -10.20 -2.43 -4.30
N THR A 30 -10.23 -1.36 -3.50
CA THR A 30 -11.15 -0.24 -3.71
C THR A 30 -10.54 0.90 -4.54
N ASN A 31 -9.31 0.71 -5.02
CA ASN A 31 -8.52 1.74 -5.68
C ASN A 31 -8.95 1.96 -7.14
N ARG A 32 -8.87 3.21 -7.61
CA ARG A 32 -9.07 3.56 -9.03
C ARG A 32 -7.79 3.99 -9.74
N ALA A 33 -6.68 4.10 -9.03
CA ALA A 33 -5.39 4.31 -9.62
C ALA A 33 -4.82 3.00 -10.19
N THR A 34 -3.86 3.12 -11.09
CA THR A 34 -3.20 1.98 -11.73
C THR A 34 -1.70 2.23 -11.76
N ILE A 35 -0.92 1.20 -11.47
CA ILE A 35 0.54 1.25 -11.63
C ILE A 35 0.86 0.99 -13.11
N ALA A 36 1.68 1.84 -13.70
CA ALA A 36 2.18 1.63 -15.05
C ALA A 36 2.92 0.28 -15.16
N GLN A 37 2.87 -0.35 -16.34
CA GLN A 37 3.41 -1.69 -16.55
C GLN A 37 4.93 -1.79 -16.41
N ASP A 38 5.65 -0.69 -16.62
CA ASP A 38 7.09 -0.55 -16.36
C ASP A 38 7.40 -0.37 -14.86
N GLY A 39 6.37 -0.21 -14.02
CA GLY A 39 6.50 0.09 -12.61
C GLY A 39 6.93 1.54 -12.33
N GLU A 40 7.13 2.36 -13.36
CA GLU A 40 7.59 3.74 -13.27
C GLU A 40 6.41 4.70 -13.40
N GLY A 41 5.52 4.65 -12.42
CA GLY A 41 4.46 5.65 -12.27
C GLY A 41 3.14 5.07 -11.78
N VAL A 42 2.33 5.97 -11.26
CA VAL A 42 0.95 5.68 -10.86
C VAL A 42 0.05 6.67 -11.58
N LEU A 43 -0.94 6.15 -12.28
CA LEU A 43 -1.94 6.93 -13.00
C LEU A 43 -3.22 6.94 -12.18
N GLY A 44 -3.74 8.13 -11.88
CA GLY A 44 -4.97 8.29 -11.11
C GLY A 44 -4.96 9.55 -10.25
N ASP A 45 -5.98 9.69 -9.42
CA ASP A 45 -6.02 10.73 -8.40
C ASP A 45 -4.86 10.55 -7.39
N PRO A 46 -4.20 11.61 -6.93
CA PRO A 46 -3.07 11.52 -6.01
C PRO A 46 -3.38 10.76 -4.70
N THR A 47 -4.62 10.84 -4.19
CA THR A 47 -5.02 10.11 -2.98
C THR A 47 -5.14 8.62 -3.25
N ASP A 48 -5.82 8.24 -4.33
CA ASP A 48 -5.94 6.84 -4.74
C ASP A 48 -4.54 6.24 -5.02
N ALA A 49 -3.68 6.98 -5.71
CA ALA A 49 -2.31 6.59 -5.98
C ALA A 49 -1.48 6.34 -4.70
N ALA A 50 -1.62 7.19 -3.68
CA ALA A 50 -0.92 7.03 -2.41
C ALA A 50 -1.34 5.75 -1.68
N LEU A 51 -2.65 5.44 -1.65
CA LEU A 51 -3.17 4.20 -1.05
C LEU A 51 -2.64 2.96 -1.77
N LEU A 52 -2.57 2.99 -3.10
CA LEU A 52 -2.04 1.89 -3.91
C LEU A 52 -0.55 1.64 -3.64
N ILE A 53 0.24 2.71 -3.46
CA ILE A 53 1.65 2.60 -3.09
C ILE A 53 1.83 2.06 -1.67
N VAL A 54 0.98 2.44 -0.72
CA VAL A 54 1.01 1.92 0.65
C VAL A 54 0.70 0.42 0.66
N ALA A 55 -0.33 -0.02 -0.04
CA ALA A 55 -0.66 -1.44 -0.19
C ALA A 55 0.54 -2.24 -0.76
N ARG A 56 1.13 -1.74 -1.85
CA ARG A 56 2.30 -2.36 -2.49
C ARG A 56 3.52 -2.47 -1.58
N LYS A 57 3.74 -1.49 -0.69
CA LYS A 57 4.82 -1.54 0.31
C LYS A 57 4.59 -2.62 1.36
N GLY A 58 3.34 -2.98 1.64
CA GLY A 58 3.00 -4.06 2.56
C GLY A 58 2.83 -5.42 1.90
N GLY A 59 3.19 -5.55 0.62
CA GLY A 59 3.17 -6.83 -0.10
C GLY A 59 1.80 -7.23 -0.69
N VAL A 60 0.86 -6.29 -0.77
CA VAL A 60 -0.44 -6.44 -1.45
C VAL A 60 -0.37 -5.83 -2.84
#